data_AF-A0A971HBN4-F1
#
_entry.id   AF-A0A971HBN4-F1
#
_cell.length_a   1.000
_cell.length_b   1.000
_cell.length_c   1.000
_cell.angle_alpha   90.00
_cell.angle_beta   90.00
_cell.angle_gamma   90.00
#
_symmetry.space_group_name_H-M   'P 1'
#
loop_
_entity.id
_entity.type
_entity.pdbx_description
1 polymer ?
#
loop_
_entity_poly.entity_id
_entity_poly.type
_entity_poly.pdbx_seq_one_letter_code
_entity_poly.pdbx_strand_id
1 'polypeptide(L)'
;IKGLSQWNLLLLEYPPEMRSTVSWSDLISNNRAEHIQVENFRALKTKGAGSSTNYLVNEEHGLSHLYFFKRELNHLVGSPVEAAWKSVLDLVEATEENPVVIEILRGLRDDPEVFNLISDYKYNPPEITKRVVIPLDSEDPLLPQIRSYLEAVGTEAQKKSTQDDLLDYAGYNDGEEVNVSRRNVATSVVAELLGVGHLSAYSRSAVIHDANTGELIRGNLMERALGHEIEDLIASGDIAGKSHTLGLFAPSPAGEDGQTEPAYLNGMDAVTMKFMLQTNSLQILDALCAQQDRHLGNAFYQTDEEGRLSGIQAIDNDASFGLNTDITISYSGSGTGFRTIATRYDETSDKVSLNLSYVDYDLAQAIIQLSPSVARFSLMGLIEEREVEAFLNRLSQIKELLSEALGNFESKKAADEELDPSKGDVIFLKESELDESNLAMKEKMFRDMTISHLTASFYINKIGNQFINSQKSIFNAVMTNINQDLWDEIKSSYGIDSSNFSLKHRLKYAQ
;
A
#
# COMPACT_ATOMS: atom_id res chain seq x y z
N ILE A 1 9.78 -34.19 -20.63
CA ILE A 1 10.27 -34.39 -22.02
C ILE A 1 9.34 -33.80 -23.07
N LYS A 2 8.01 -34.07 -23.08
CA LYS A 2 7.08 -33.38 -24.02
C LYS A 2 6.96 -31.85 -23.82
N GLY A 3 7.20 -31.32 -22.62
CA GLY A 3 7.25 -29.86 -22.39
C GLY A 3 8.52 -29.18 -22.91
N LEU A 4 9.66 -29.88 -22.96
CA LEU A 4 10.95 -29.31 -23.38
C LEU A 4 10.94 -28.84 -24.85
N SER A 5 10.10 -29.42 -25.71
CA SER A 5 9.95 -28.96 -27.09
C SER A 5 9.21 -27.63 -27.23
N GLN A 6 8.29 -27.29 -26.31
CA GLN A 6 7.64 -25.97 -26.29
C GLN A 6 8.57 -24.90 -25.75
N TRP A 7 9.39 -25.22 -24.74
CA TRP A 7 10.38 -24.28 -24.19
C TRP A 7 11.51 -23.96 -25.18
N ASN A 8 11.94 -24.93 -25.99
CA ASN A 8 12.88 -24.67 -27.07
C ASN A 8 12.31 -23.74 -28.15
N LEU A 9 10.99 -23.70 -28.35
CA LEU A 9 10.34 -22.77 -29.28
C LEU A 9 10.29 -21.35 -28.70
N LEU A 10 10.03 -21.20 -27.40
CA LEU A 10 10.06 -19.90 -26.71
C LEU A 10 11.47 -19.29 -26.68
N LEU A 11 12.50 -20.11 -26.50
CA LEU A 11 13.89 -19.68 -26.65
C LEU A 11 14.18 -19.10 -28.04
N LEU A 12 13.45 -19.49 -29.10
CA LEU A 12 13.64 -18.93 -30.44
C LEU A 12 13.10 -17.51 -30.58
N GLU A 13 12.21 -17.05 -29.71
CA GLU A 13 11.68 -15.68 -29.69
C GLU A 13 12.73 -14.67 -29.21
N TYR A 14 13.74 -15.13 -28.47
CA TYR A 14 14.87 -14.29 -28.07
C TYR A 14 15.94 -14.21 -29.17
N PRO A 15 16.63 -13.06 -29.31
CA PRO A 15 17.81 -12.94 -30.15
C PRO A 15 18.85 -14.02 -29.81
N PRO A 16 19.53 -14.62 -30.80
CA PRO A 16 20.48 -15.73 -30.58
C PRO A 16 21.51 -15.48 -29.48
N GLU A 17 21.98 -14.24 -29.36
CA GLU A 17 22.95 -13.76 -28.37
C GLU A 17 22.41 -13.76 -26.92
N MET A 18 21.09 -13.68 -26.72
CA MET A 18 20.47 -13.71 -25.39
C MET A 18 20.09 -15.13 -24.96
N ARG A 19 19.96 -16.09 -25.89
CA ARG A 19 19.45 -17.45 -25.58
C ARG A 19 20.26 -18.21 -24.54
N SER A 20 21.57 -17.92 -24.43
CA SER A 20 22.45 -18.55 -23.42
C SER A 20 22.39 -17.89 -22.05
N THR A 21 21.79 -16.72 -21.92
CA THR A 21 21.74 -15.92 -20.68
C THR A 21 20.33 -15.80 -20.10
N VAL A 22 19.29 -16.15 -20.86
CA VAL A 22 17.89 -16.11 -20.39
C VAL A 22 17.66 -17.21 -19.34
N SER A 23 17.16 -16.82 -18.17
CA SER A 23 16.86 -17.77 -17.10
C SER A 23 15.56 -18.53 -17.35
N TRP A 24 15.37 -19.68 -16.70
CA TRP A 24 14.07 -20.38 -16.72
C TRP A 24 12.93 -19.52 -16.17
N SER A 25 13.23 -18.66 -15.20
CA SER A 25 12.28 -17.71 -14.63
C SER A 25 11.77 -16.75 -15.70
N ASP A 26 12.67 -16.22 -16.53
CA ASP A 26 12.34 -15.30 -17.62
C ASP A 26 11.53 -15.98 -18.71
N LEU A 27 11.89 -17.21 -19.09
CA LEU A 27 11.12 -17.99 -20.07
C LEU A 27 9.68 -18.24 -19.60
N ILE A 28 9.51 -18.60 -18.33
CA ILE A 28 8.19 -18.84 -17.74
C ILE A 28 7.40 -17.53 -17.66
N SER A 29 8.05 -16.45 -17.24
CA SER A 29 7.43 -15.13 -17.12
C SER A 29 6.98 -14.59 -18.47
N ASN A 30 7.78 -14.77 -19.53
CA ASN A 30 7.39 -14.39 -20.89
C ASN A 30 6.30 -15.30 -21.46
N ASN A 31 6.38 -16.62 -21.25
CA ASN A 31 5.34 -17.53 -21.74
C ASN A 31 3.97 -17.28 -21.11
N ARG A 32 3.94 -16.77 -19.87
CA ARG A 32 2.70 -16.39 -19.16
C ARG A 32 2.21 -14.99 -19.52
N ALA A 33 2.99 -14.19 -20.25
CA ALA A 33 2.61 -12.83 -20.59
C ALA A 33 1.62 -12.81 -21.76
N GLU A 34 0.64 -11.93 -21.67
CA GLU A 34 -0.25 -11.61 -22.79
C GLU A 34 0.51 -10.79 -23.83
N HIS A 35 0.55 -11.23 -25.08
CA HIS A 35 1.21 -10.49 -26.16
C HIS A 35 0.19 -9.66 -26.94
N ILE A 36 0.32 -8.34 -26.87
CA ILE A 36 -0.62 -7.39 -27.49
C ILE A 36 0.14 -6.60 -28.55
N GLN A 37 -0.42 -6.51 -29.75
CA GLN A 37 0.12 -5.65 -30.80
C GLN A 37 -0.67 -4.34 -30.85
N VAL A 38 0.04 -3.21 -30.88
CA VAL A 38 -0.56 -1.87 -31.04
C VAL A 38 0.11 -1.14 -32.19
N GLU A 39 -0.62 -0.28 -32.89
CA GLU A 39 -0.05 0.51 -33.99
C GLU A 39 0.98 1.53 -33.50
N ASN A 40 0.68 2.22 -32.40
CA ASN A 40 1.55 3.19 -31.76
C ASN A 40 1.24 3.24 -30.26
N PHE A 41 2.18 2.80 -29.41
CA PHE A 41 1.98 2.75 -27.97
C PHE A 41 1.71 4.13 -27.37
N ARG A 42 2.39 5.17 -27.89
CA ARG A 42 2.24 6.55 -27.40
C ARG A 42 0.88 7.17 -27.74
N ALA A 43 0.13 6.55 -28.66
CA ALA A 43 -1.22 6.98 -29.01
C ALA A 43 -2.31 6.38 -28.11
N LEU A 44 -1.96 5.42 -27.24
CA LEU A 44 -2.90 4.84 -26.31
C LEU A 44 -3.42 5.90 -25.33
N LYS A 45 -4.73 5.87 -25.08
CA LYS A 45 -5.37 6.77 -24.11
C LYS A 45 -4.81 6.49 -22.72
N THR A 46 -4.50 7.55 -22.00
CA THR A 46 -4.07 7.45 -20.60
C THR A 46 -5.24 7.79 -19.67
N LYS A 47 -5.31 7.14 -18.51
CA LYS A 47 -6.22 7.54 -17.42
C LYS A 47 -5.40 7.81 -16.17
N GLY A 48 -5.63 8.99 -15.57
CA GLY A 48 -4.98 9.46 -14.34
C GLY A 48 -3.84 10.46 -14.61
N ALA A 49 -3.76 11.48 -13.75
CA ALA A 49 -2.65 12.45 -13.67
C ALA A 49 -1.73 12.14 -12.46
N GLY A 50 -1.60 10.85 -12.11
CA GLY A 50 -0.79 10.36 -10.99
C GLY A 50 0.58 9.80 -11.41
N SER A 51 1.33 9.28 -10.44
CA SER A 51 2.73 8.76 -10.57
C SER A 51 2.95 7.63 -11.57
N SER A 52 1.90 6.96 -12.02
CA SER A 52 2.00 5.89 -13.01
C SER A 52 1.02 6.15 -14.13
N THR A 53 1.55 6.35 -15.35
CA THR A 53 0.73 6.48 -16.54
C THR A 53 0.11 5.13 -16.86
N ASN A 54 -1.19 5.00 -16.60
CA ASN A 54 -1.96 3.83 -16.97
C ASN A 54 -2.50 4.01 -18.39
N TYR A 55 -2.20 3.06 -19.27
CA TYR A 55 -2.65 3.06 -20.65
C TYR A 55 -3.89 2.18 -20.78
N LEU A 56 -4.95 2.68 -21.41
CA LEU A 56 -6.17 1.93 -21.63
C LEU A 56 -5.98 0.99 -22.81
N VAL A 57 -6.24 -0.29 -22.58
CA VAL A 57 -6.26 -1.34 -23.61
C VAL A 57 -7.60 -2.07 -23.51
N ASN A 58 -8.26 -2.36 -24.63
CA ASN A 58 -9.66 -2.82 -24.69
C ASN A 58 -9.90 -3.83 -25.85
N GLU A 59 -11.16 -4.08 -26.19
CA GLU A 59 -11.60 -4.92 -27.31
C GLU A 59 -11.01 -4.54 -28.67
N GLU A 60 -10.76 -3.25 -28.92
CA GLU A 60 -10.13 -2.79 -30.17
C GLU A 60 -8.69 -3.31 -30.32
N HIS A 61 -8.12 -3.82 -29.23
CA HIS A 61 -6.78 -4.42 -29.15
C HIS A 61 -6.83 -5.94 -28.88
N GLY A 62 -8.01 -6.57 -29.05
CA GLY A 62 -8.18 -8.03 -28.93
C GLY A 62 -8.48 -8.56 -27.52
N LEU A 63 -8.79 -7.69 -26.55
CA LEU A 63 -9.07 -8.08 -25.16
C LEU A 63 -10.58 -8.11 -24.86
N SER A 64 -11.06 -9.04 -24.03
CA SER A 64 -12.51 -9.15 -23.70
C SER A 64 -13.04 -8.07 -22.75
N HIS A 65 -12.15 -7.29 -22.11
CA HIS A 65 -12.49 -6.31 -21.08
C HIS A 65 -11.64 -5.05 -21.23
N LEU A 66 -11.97 -4.02 -20.46
CA LEU A 66 -11.13 -2.84 -20.31
C LEU A 66 -10.02 -3.12 -19.30
N TYR A 67 -8.78 -2.98 -19.74
CA TYR A 67 -7.57 -3.14 -18.94
C TYR A 67 -6.79 -1.82 -18.84
N PHE A 68 -6.14 -1.66 -17.70
CA PHE A 68 -5.11 -0.66 -17.46
C PHE A 68 -3.75 -1.34 -17.61
N PHE A 69 -3.00 -0.97 -18.64
CA PHE A 69 -1.62 -1.38 -18.80
C PHE A 69 -0.71 -0.41 -18.04
N LYS A 70 0.09 -0.95 -17.11
CA LYS A 70 1.15 -0.24 -16.40
C LYS A 70 2.49 -0.84 -16.85
N ARG A 71 3.43 0.01 -17.25
CA ARG A 71 4.79 -0.44 -17.59
C ARG A 71 5.44 -1.08 -16.37
N GLU A 72 6.30 -2.04 -16.63
CA GLU A 72 7.07 -2.70 -15.58
C GLU A 72 8.02 -1.70 -14.94
N LEU A 73 8.01 -1.64 -13.60
CA LEU A 73 8.83 -0.74 -12.82
C LEU A 73 9.72 -1.55 -11.90
N ASN A 74 11.03 -1.34 -12.06
CA ASN A 74 12.02 -1.70 -11.07
C ASN A 74 12.32 -0.47 -10.22
N HIS A 75 12.26 -0.63 -8.91
CA HIS A 75 12.55 0.40 -7.93
C HIS A 75 13.90 0.11 -7.27
N LEU A 76 14.80 1.10 -7.26
CA LEU A 76 16.09 1.00 -6.58
C LEU A 76 15.94 1.58 -5.17
N VAL A 77 16.13 0.75 -4.15
CA VAL A 77 15.96 1.13 -2.75
C VAL A 77 17.06 2.09 -2.32
N GLY A 78 16.69 3.14 -1.59
CA GLY A 78 17.65 4.04 -0.92
C GLY A 78 18.23 5.14 -1.81
N SER A 79 17.56 5.51 -2.90
CA SER A 79 17.99 6.61 -3.78
C SER A 79 16.81 7.38 -4.39
N PRO A 80 15.87 7.89 -3.57
CA PRO A 80 14.60 8.43 -4.07
C PRO A 80 14.80 9.71 -4.88
N VAL A 81 15.71 10.58 -4.45
CA VAL A 81 16.01 11.87 -5.11
C VAL A 81 16.71 11.65 -6.45
N GLU A 82 17.69 10.74 -6.50
CA GLU A 82 18.44 10.43 -7.72
C GLU A 82 17.51 9.80 -8.78
N ALA A 83 16.68 8.86 -8.36
CA ALA A 83 15.70 8.23 -9.23
C ALA A 83 14.59 9.22 -9.69
N ALA A 84 14.22 10.20 -8.85
CA ALA A 84 13.29 11.26 -9.22
C ALA A 84 13.87 12.18 -10.29
N TRP A 85 15.12 12.63 -10.12
CA TRP A 85 15.83 13.41 -11.11
C TRP A 85 15.93 12.71 -12.45
N LYS A 86 16.31 11.42 -12.45
CA LYS A 86 16.35 10.60 -13.66
C LYS A 86 14.99 10.55 -14.36
N SER A 87 13.91 10.30 -13.61
CA SER A 87 12.56 10.18 -14.18
C SER A 87 12.09 11.47 -14.85
N VAL A 88 12.37 12.63 -14.25
CA VAL A 88 12.02 13.93 -14.84
C VAL A 88 12.90 14.27 -16.02
N LEU A 89 14.22 14.02 -15.95
CA LEU A 89 15.13 14.28 -17.07
C LEU A 89 14.80 13.42 -18.29
N ASP A 90 14.54 12.12 -18.10
CA ASP A 90 14.13 11.21 -19.18
C ASP A 90 12.84 11.70 -19.87
N LEU A 91 11.88 12.22 -19.09
CA LEU A 91 10.64 12.81 -19.62
C LEU A 91 10.91 14.07 -20.45
N VAL A 92 11.69 15.01 -19.90
CA VAL A 92 12.02 16.28 -20.57
C VAL A 92 12.76 16.03 -21.87
N GLU A 93 13.73 15.12 -21.86
CA GLU A 93 14.52 14.73 -23.04
C GLU A 93 13.64 14.07 -24.11
N ALA A 94 12.67 13.24 -23.71
CA ALA A 94 11.75 12.59 -24.63
C ALA A 94 10.75 13.56 -25.29
N THR A 95 10.52 14.73 -24.70
CA THR A 95 9.61 15.77 -25.22
C THR A 95 10.27 16.78 -26.17
N GLU A 96 11.55 16.59 -26.53
CA GLU A 96 12.33 17.51 -27.38
C GLU A 96 12.32 18.97 -26.85
N GLU A 97 12.36 19.11 -25.52
CA GLU A 97 12.31 20.40 -24.85
C GLU A 97 13.53 21.29 -25.12
N ASN A 98 13.41 22.58 -24.79
CA ASN A 98 14.47 23.55 -24.98
C ASN A 98 15.80 23.06 -24.36
N PRO A 99 16.89 22.90 -25.13
CA PRO A 99 18.17 22.40 -24.62
C PRO A 99 18.71 23.18 -23.41
N VAL A 100 18.39 24.47 -23.31
CA VAL A 100 18.76 25.33 -22.18
C VAL A 100 18.08 24.87 -20.88
N VAL A 101 16.82 24.44 -20.96
CA VAL A 101 16.08 23.91 -19.79
C VAL A 101 16.71 22.61 -19.30
N ILE A 102 17.08 21.72 -20.23
CA ILE A 102 17.75 20.46 -19.91
C ILE A 102 19.11 20.70 -19.23
N GLU A 103 19.90 21.64 -19.77
CA GLU A 103 21.19 22.01 -19.20
C GLU A 103 21.06 22.59 -17.79
N ILE A 104 20.09 23.49 -17.58
CA ILE A 104 19.81 24.04 -16.25
C ILE A 104 19.37 22.95 -15.27
N LEU A 105 18.46 22.05 -15.67
CA LEU A 105 18.01 20.96 -14.80
C LEU A 105 19.15 20.00 -14.43
N ARG A 106 20.06 19.68 -15.37
CA ARG A 106 21.26 18.89 -15.07
C ARG A 106 22.18 19.62 -14.09
N GLY A 107 22.40 20.92 -14.27
CA GLY A 107 23.16 21.73 -13.34
C GLY A 107 22.55 21.76 -11.93
N LEU A 108 21.23 21.85 -11.83
CA LEU A 108 20.50 21.82 -10.56
C LEU A 108 20.51 20.43 -9.88
N ARG A 109 20.53 19.34 -10.66
CA ARG A 109 20.70 17.98 -10.12
C ARG A 109 22.05 17.81 -9.43
N ASP A 110 23.10 18.33 -10.05
CA ASP A 110 24.48 18.18 -9.56
C ASP A 110 24.82 19.17 -8.43
N ASP A 111 23.91 20.11 -8.13
CA ASP A 111 24.05 21.06 -7.02
C ASP A 111 23.72 20.38 -5.67
N PRO A 112 24.69 20.26 -4.74
CA PRO A 112 24.48 19.61 -3.46
C PRO A 112 23.43 20.30 -2.58
N GLU A 113 23.27 21.62 -2.67
CA GLU A 113 22.27 22.35 -1.88
C GLU A 113 20.86 22.02 -2.38
N VAL A 114 20.68 21.94 -3.70
CA VAL A 114 19.40 21.56 -4.30
C VAL A 114 19.07 20.10 -4.01
N PHE A 115 20.06 19.20 -4.13
CA PHE A 115 19.90 17.79 -3.79
C PHE A 115 19.49 17.59 -2.32
N ASN A 116 20.19 18.25 -1.39
CA ASN A 116 19.88 18.19 0.04
C ASN A 116 18.52 18.81 0.33
N LEU A 117 18.16 19.92 -0.33
CA LEU A 117 16.85 20.53 -0.19
C LEU A 117 15.73 19.57 -0.62
N ILE A 118 15.88 18.88 -1.75
CA ILE A 118 14.87 17.91 -2.20
C ILE A 118 14.82 16.72 -1.23
N SER A 119 15.97 16.28 -0.70
CA SER A 119 16.06 15.18 0.27
C SER A 119 15.41 15.51 1.62
N ASP A 120 15.59 16.74 2.12
CA ASP A 120 15.08 17.21 3.41
C ASP A 120 13.58 17.54 3.36
N TYR A 121 13.08 18.00 2.21
CA TYR A 121 11.69 18.43 2.03
C TYR A 121 10.77 17.30 1.57
N LYS A 122 10.89 16.10 2.17
CA LYS A 122 10.09 14.89 1.87
C LYS A 122 8.56 15.08 1.72
N TYR A 123 7.97 16.25 2.02
CA TYR A 123 6.52 16.47 2.06
C TYR A 123 5.97 17.78 1.43
N ASN A 124 6.79 18.69 0.84
CA ASN A 124 6.22 19.94 0.28
C ASN A 124 6.93 20.43 -1.00
N PRO A 125 6.58 19.87 -2.17
CA PRO A 125 7.19 20.25 -3.45
C PRO A 125 7.12 21.76 -3.79
N PRO A 126 6.00 22.48 -3.53
CA PRO A 126 5.93 23.94 -3.73
C PRO A 126 6.92 24.78 -2.92
N GLU A 127 7.49 24.27 -1.82
CA GLU A 127 8.51 24.99 -1.04
C GLU A 127 9.91 24.86 -1.65
N ILE A 128 10.16 23.82 -2.44
CA ILE A 128 11.46 23.60 -3.12
C ILE A 128 11.70 24.75 -4.09
N THR A 129 10.73 25.09 -4.93
CA THR A 129 10.88 26.15 -5.93
C THR A 129 11.11 27.53 -5.31
N LYS A 130 10.63 27.79 -4.10
CA LYS A 130 10.85 29.08 -3.42
C LYS A 130 12.28 29.26 -2.91
N ARG A 131 13.00 28.15 -2.70
CA ARG A 131 14.32 28.13 -2.04
C ARG A 131 15.47 27.86 -3.01
N VAL A 132 15.20 27.13 -4.10
CA VAL A 132 16.19 26.93 -5.16
C VAL A 132 16.46 28.26 -5.88
N VAL A 133 17.73 28.68 -5.88
CA VAL A 133 18.19 29.81 -6.69
C VAL A 133 18.40 29.32 -8.13
N ILE A 134 17.54 29.76 -9.05
CA ILE A 134 17.66 29.44 -10.47
C ILE A 134 18.51 30.54 -11.12
N PRO A 135 19.56 30.21 -11.90
CA PRO A 135 20.47 31.18 -12.51
C PRO A 135 19.86 31.85 -13.76
N LEU A 136 18.66 32.42 -13.59
CA LEU A 136 17.93 33.18 -14.60
C LEU A 136 17.38 34.46 -13.99
N ASP A 137 17.18 35.49 -14.83
CA ASP A 137 16.50 36.70 -14.41
C ASP A 137 15.05 36.40 -14.00
N SER A 138 14.51 37.16 -13.03
CA SER A 138 13.15 36.95 -12.54
C SER A 138 12.06 37.12 -13.60
N GLU A 139 12.39 37.79 -14.71
CA GLU A 139 11.50 37.98 -15.88
C GLU A 139 11.78 37.00 -17.02
N ASP A 140 12.73 36.06 -16.87
CA ASP A 140 13.05 35.09 -17.92
C ASP A 140 11.83 34.19 -18.22
N PRO A 141 11.40 34.07 -19.49
CA PRO A 141 10.23 33.28 -19.87
C PRO A 141 10.37 31.77 -19.60
N LEU A 142 11.59 31.24 -19.41
CA LEU A 142 11.83 29.83 -19.09
C LEU A 142 11.67 29.53 -17.59
N LEU A 143 11.70 30.55 -16.74
CA LEU A 143 11.64 30.39 -15.28
C LEU A 143 10.40 29.63 -14.79
N PRO A 144 9.16 29.89 -15.29
CA PRO A 144 7.98 29.11 -14.90
C PRO A 144 8.09 27.63 -15.28
N GLN A 145 8.69 27.33 -16.43
CA GLN A 145 8.87 25.97 -16.92
C GLN A 145 9.85 25.18 -16.05
N ILE A 146 11.00 25.77 -15.71
CA ILE A 146 11.99 25.16 -14.82
C ILE A 146 11.41 24.93 -13.42
N ARG A 147 10.63 25.88 -12.90
CA ARG A 147 9.93 25.72 -11.61
C ARG A 147 8.96 24.55 -11.64
N SER A 148 8.18 24.40 -12.71
CA SER A 148 7.28 23.26 -12.88
C SER A 148 8.04 21.93 -12.88
N TYR A 149 9.20 21.85 -13.52
CA TYR A 149 10.03 20.64 -13.50
C TYR A 149 10.63 20.36 -12.12
N LEU A 150 11.07 21.37 -11.38
CA LEU A 150 11.53 21.20 -10.00
C LEU A 150 10.42 20.72 -9.05
N GLU A 151 9.19 21.22 -9.20
CA GLU A 151 8.03 20.70 -8.45
C GLU A 151 7.74 19.24 -8.81
N ALA A 152 7.89 18.88 -10.10
CA ALA A 152 7.77 17.50 -10.54
C ALA A 152 8.84 16.60 -9.91
N VAL A 153 10.10 17.04 -9.85
CA VAL A 153 11.19 16.31 -9.17
C VAL A 153 10.87 16.11 -7.70
N GLY A 154 10.47 17.18 -6.99
CA GLY A 154 10.10 17.08 -5.57
C GLY A 154 8.94 16.12 -5.32
N THR A 155 7.92 16.18 -6.17
CA THR A 155 6.77 15.27 -6.12
C THR A 155 7.19 13.82 -6.36
N GLU A 156 8.08 13.59 -7.33
CA GLU A 156 8.58 12.25 -7.66
C GLU A 156 9.51 11.70 -6.58
N ALA A 157 10.34 12.54 -5.96
CA ALA A 157 11.18 12.17 -4.83
C ALA A 157 10.34 11.78 -3.62
N GLN A 158 9.26 12.51 -3.34
CA GLN A 158 8.32 12.17 -2.27
C GLN A 158 7.69 10.79 -2.50
N LYS A 159 7.16 10.53 -3.71
CA LYS A 159 6.57 9.22 -4.05
C LYS A 159 7.57 8.09 -3.89
N LYS A 160 8.78 8.28 -4.41
CA LYS A 160 9.86 7.28 -4.30
C LYS A 160 10.31 7.08 -2.86
N SER A 161 10.31 8.11 -2.02
CA SER A 161 10.57 7.96 -0.59
C SER A 161 9.49 7.13 0.09
N THR A 162 8.21 7.34 -0.22
CA THR A 162 7.14 6.50 0.35
C THR A 162 7.31 5.04 -0.07
N GLN A 163 7.68 4.80 -1.34
CA GLN A 163 7.97 3.47 -1.84
C GLN A 163 9.23 2.86 -1.20
N ASP A 164 10.29 3.64 -0.98
CA ASP A 164 11.47 3.24 -0.23
C ASP A 164 11.13 2.84 1.21
N ASP A 165 10.34 3.66 1.91
CA ASP A 165 9.92 3.37 3.29
C ASP A 165 9.15 2.03 3.33
N LEU A 166 8.24 1.79 2.36
CA LEU A 166 7.52 0.52 2.24
C LEU A 166 8.45 -0.66 1.94
N LEU A 167 9.47 -0.47 1.11
CA LEU A 167 10.43 -1.54 0.80
C LEU A 167 11.40 -1.82 1.95
N ASP A 168 11.79 -0.81 2.72
CA ASP A 168 12.54 -0.96 3.97
C ASP A 168 11.72 -1.74 5.01
N TYR A 169 10.44 -1.39 5.18
CA TYR A 169 9.52 -2.18 6.01
C TYR A 169 9.29 -3.60 5.48
N ALA A 170 9.41 -3.81 4.17
CA ALA A 170 9.40 -5.11 3.53
C ALA A 170 10.74 -5.86 3.67
N GLY A 171 11.77 -5.27 4.29
CA GLY A 171 13.05 -5.89 4.60
C GLY A 171 14.10 -5.79 3.50
N TYR A 172 13.94 -4.88 2.54
CA TYR A 172 14.93 -4.60 1.51
C TYR A 172 15.93 -3.55 1.97
N ASN A 173 17.18 -3.70 1.56
CA ASN A 173 18.27 -2.80 1.90
C ASN A 173 18.53 -1.79 0.77
N ASP A 174 19.18 -0.68 1.11
CA ASP A 174 19.70 0.29 0.15
C ASP A 174 20.54 -0.38 -0.94
N GLY A 175 20.29 0.02 -2.19
CA GLY A 175 20.96 -0.49 -3.38
C GLY A 175 20.34 -1.75 -3.98
N GLU A 176 19.32 -2.34 -3.35
CA GLU A 176 18.56 -3.45 -3.93
C GLU A 176 17.57 -2.95 -4.97
N GLU A 177 17.43 -3.68 -6.08
CA GLU A 177 16.46 -3.39 -7.14
C GLU A 177 15.28 -4.35 -7.01
N VAL A 178 14.06 -3.80 -6.89
CA VAL A 178 12.84 -4.57 -6.64
C VAL A 178 11.82 -4.30 -7.73
N ASN A 179 11.27 -5.37 -8.31
CA ASN A 179 10.19 -5.23 -9.28
C ASN A 179 8.83 -5.10 -8.60
N VAL A 180 8.32 -3.88 -8.56
CA VAL A 180 7.08 -3.56 -7.83
C VAL A 180 5.84 -3.87 -8.69
N SER A 181 5.95 -3.84 -10.02
CA SER A 181 4.82 -4.12 -10.92
C SER A 181 4.40 -5.59 -10.92
N ARG A 182 5.36 -6.54 -10.88
CA ARG A 182 5.05 -7.98 -10.92
C ARG A 182 4.30 -8.48 -9.67
N ARG A 183 4.40 -7.76 -8.55
CA ARG A 183 3.71 -8.09 -7.29
C ARG A 183 2.20 -8.02 -7.42
N ASN A 184 1.67 -7.13 -8.26
CA ASN A 184 0.25 -7.12 -8.63
C ASN A 184 -0.20 -8.46 -9.24
N VAL A 185 0.58 -8.97 -10.19
CA VAL A 185 0.29 -10.26 -10.85
C VAL A 185 0.43 -11.42 -9.86
N ALA A 186 1.47 -11.39 -9.01
CA ALA A 186 1.68 -12.40 -7.99
C ALA A 186 0.49 -12.46 -6.99
N THR A 187 -0.04 -11.32 -6.55
CA THR A 187 -1.22 -11.27 -5.67
C THR A 187 -2.44 -11.85 -6.36
N SER A 188 -2.71 -11.52 -7.63
CA SER A 188 -3.82 -12.13 -8.38
C SER A 188 -3.67 -13.65 -8.52
N VAL A 189 -2.45 -14.14 -8.78
CA VAL A 189 -2.18 -15.59 -8.84
C VAL A 189 -2.48 -16.27 -7.51
N VAL A 190 -2.07 -15.68 -6.38
CA VAL A 190 -2.38 -16.22 -5.04
C VAL A 190 -3.88 -16.18 -4.78
N ALA A 191 -4.55 -15.07 -5.09
CA ALA A 191 -5.99 -14.93 -4.90
C ALA A 191 -6.78 -16.00 -5.67
N GLU A 192 -6.40 -16.28 -6.93
CA GLU A 192 -7.00 -17.34 -7.75
C GLU A 192 -6.76 -18.74 -7.17
N LEU A 193 -5.54 -19.04 -6.72
CA LEU A 193 -5.23 -20.32 -6.07
C LEU A 193 -6.07 -20.58 -4.82
N LEU A 194 -6.48 -19.49 -4.14
CA LEU A 194 -7.25 -19.53 -2.91
C LEU A 194 -8.76 -19.37 -3.13
N GLY A 195 -9.23 -19.25 -4.36
CA GLY A 195 -10.65 -19.08 -4.68
C GLY A 195 -11.21 -17.69 -4.36
N VAL A 196 -10.36 -16.72 -4.06
CA VAL A 196 -10.73 -15.34 -3.69
C VAL A 196 -10.30 -14.32 -4.74
N GLY A 197 -10.17 -14.74 -6.01
CA GLY A 197 -9.80 -13.87 -7.13
C GLY A 197 -10.66 -12.61 -7.24
N HIS A 198 -11.93 -12.68 -6.86
CA HIS A 198 -12.86 -11.56 -6.84
C HIS A 198 -12.49 -10.44 -5.83
N LEU A 199 -11.65 -10.72 -4.82
CA LEU A 199 -11.21 -9.74 -3.83
C LEU A 199 -10.05 -8.86 -4.31
N SER A 200 -9.43 -9.19 -5.44
CA SER A 200 -8.31 -8.43 -6.02
C SER A 200 -8.65 -8.08 -7.47
N ALA A 201 -8.29 -6.88 -7.92
CA ALA A 201 -8.39 -6.54 -9.33
C ALA A 201 -7.43 -7.43 -10.12
N TYR A 202 -8.00 -8.26 -11.00
CA TYR A 202 -7.22 -9.28 -11.69
C TYR A 202 -6.09 -8.66 -12.51
N SER A 203 -4.88 -9.12 -12.27
CA SER A 203 -3.67 -8.63 -12.92
C SER A 203 -2.91 -9.76 -13.61
N ARG A 204 -2.43 -9.51 -14.82
CA ARG A 204 -1.56 -10.44 -15.56
C ARG A 204 -0.40 -9.72 -16.25
N SER A 205 0.71 -10.41 -16.45
CA SER A 205 1.85 -9.89 -17.21
C SER A 205 1.46 -9.67 -18.66
N ALA A 206 2.01 -8.65 -19.29
CA ALA A 206 1.81 -8.39 -20.71
C ALA A 206 3.06 -7.81 -21.37
N VAL A 207 3.16 -8.05 -22.67
CA VAL A 207 4.17 -7.49 -23.57
C VAL A 207 3.43 -6.79 -24.70
N ILE A 208 3.58 -5.47 -24.78
CA ILE A 208 3.06 -4.68 -25.88
C ILE A 208 4.12 -4.58 -26.98
N HIS A 209 3.73 -4.91 -28.19
CA HIS A 209 4.54 -4.75 -29.40
C HIS A 209 4.08 -3.48 -30.13
N ASP A 210 4.92 -2.45 -30.11
CA ASP A 210 4.65 -1.19 -30.83
C ASP A 210 5.08 -1.35 -32.30
N ALA A 211 4.11 -1.40 -33.22
CA ALA A 211 4.40 -1.61 -34.64
C ALA A 211 5.09 -0.40 -35.31
N ASN A 212 4.93 0.81 -34.75
CA ASN A 212 5.53 2.02 -35.29
C ASN A 212 7.03 2.11 -34.95
N THR A 213 7.42 1.71 -33.73
CA THR A 213 8.83 1.76 -33.29
C THR A 213 9.55 0.42 -33.36
N GLY A 214 8.81 -0.69 -33.41
CA GLY A 214 9.34 -2.05 -33.24
C GLY A 214 9.71 -2.38 -31.79
N GLU A 215 9.36 -1.53 -30.83
CA GLU A 215 9.70 -1.70 -29.41
C GLU A 215 8.82 -2.77 -28.75
N LEU A 216 9.44 -3.55 -27.87
CA LEU A 216 8.76 -4.48 -26.96
C LEU A 216 8.68 -3.86 -25.57
N ILE A 217 7.47 -3.57 -25.10
CA ILE A 217 7.23 -2.87 -23.85
C ILE A 217 6.58 -3.83 -22.87
N ARG A 218 7.30 -4.19 -21.80
CA ARG A 218 6.80 -5.10 -20.76
C ARG A 218 6.05 -4.36 -19.66
N GLY A 219 5.05 -5.02 -19.10
CA GLY A 219 4.22 -4.46 -18.03
C GLY A 219 3.21 -5.45 -17.48
N ASN A 220 2.21 -4.91 -16.80
CA ASN A 220 1.06 -5.65 -16.29
C ASN A 220 -0.24 -5.02 -16.78
N LEU A 221 -1.19 -5.87 -17.17
CA LEU A 221 -2.58 -5.52 -17.38
C LEU A 221 -3.32 -5.72 -16.08
N MET A 222 -4.01 -4.70 -15.62
CA MET A 222 -4.93 -4.75 -14.48
C MET A 222 -6.35 -4.55 -15.00
N GLU A 223 -7.25 -5.47 -14.67
CA GLU A 223 -8.66 -5.29 -14.95
C GLU A 223 -9.23 -4.10 -14.19
N ARG A 224 -10.24 -3.44 -14.76
CA ARG A 224 -10.97 -2.42 -14.03
C ARG A 224 -11.64 -3.05 -12.81
N ALA A 225 -11.25 -2.58 -11.63
CA ALA A 225 -11.91 -2.96 -10.39
C ALA A 225 -13.40 -2.57 -10.41
N LEU A 226 -14.22 -3.42 -9.81
CA LEU A 226 -15.67 -3.26 -9.70
C LEU A 226 -16.00 -2.28 -8.58
N GLY A 227 -17.02 -1.44 -8.79
CA GLY A 227 -17.49 -0.48 -7.81
C GLY A 227 -16.84 0.89 -7.95
N HIS A 228 -16.70 1.58 -6.82
CA HIS A 228 -16.28 2.98 -6.74
C HIS A 228 -15.18 3.17 -5.70
N GLU A 229 -14.36 4.20 -5.90
CA GLU A 229 -13.42 4.66 -4.88
C GLU A 229 -14.20 5.19 -3.67
N ILE A 230 -13.60 5.11 -2.48
CA ILE A 230 -14.28 5.53 -1.25
C ILE A 230 -14.66 7.02 -1.28
N GLU A 231 -13.81 7.86 -1.88
CA GLU A 231 -14.04 9.31 -1.97
C GLU A 231 -15.24 9.63 -2.85
N ASP A 232 -15.44 8.90 -3.96
CA ASP A 232 -16.60 9.05 -4.84
C ASP A 232 -17.90 8.68 -4.11
N LEU A 233 -17.88 7.63 -3.30
CA LEU A 233 -19.04 7.19 -2.49
C LEU A 233 -19.37 8.18 -1.37
N ILE A 234 -18.36 8.85 -0.83
CA ILE A 234 -18.55 9.94 0.14
C ILE A 234 -19.12 11.17 -0.56
N ALA A 235 -18.54 11.58 -1.69
CA ALA A 235 -18.91 12.79 -2.42
C ALA A 235 -20.31 12.72 -3.04
N SER A 236 -20.73 11.54 -3.51
CA SER A 236 -22.06 11.29 -4.08
C SER A 236 -23.19 11.37 -3.05
N GLY A 237 -22.87 11.30 -1.76
CA GLY A 237 -23.88 11.22 -0.71
C GLY A 237 -24.42 9.82 -0.46
N ASP A 238 -24.03 8.83 -1.29
CA ASP A 238 -24.46 7.43 -1.19
C ASP A 238 -24.09 6.82 0.17
N ILE A 239 -23.00 7.30 0.77
CA ILE A 239 -22.58 6.95 2.13
C ILE A 239 -22.65 8.17 3.08
N ALA A 240 -22.81 9.41 2.60
CA ALA A 240 -22.74 10.62 3.45
C ALA A 240 -23.91 10.75 4.44
N GLY A 241 -25.07 10.11 4.18
CA GLY A 241 -26.14 9.96 5.18
C GLY A 241 -25.81 8.97 6.31
N LYS A 242 -24.75 8.17 6.13
CA LYS A 242 -24.24 7.14 7.04
C LYS A 242 -22.79 7.45 7.46
N SER A 243 -22.40 8.72 7.55
CA SER A 243 -21.04 9.28 7.82
C SER A 243 -20.18 8.60 8.92
N HIS A 244 -20.74 7.69 9.72
CA HIS A 244 -20.03 6.83 10.65
C HIS A 244 -19.38 5.58 9.99
N THR A 245 -19.56 5.32 8.70
CA THR A 245 -18.80 4.28 7.96
C THR A 245 -17.31 4.59 7.89
N LEU A 246 -16.90 5.87 7.98
CA LEU A 246 -15.50 6.23 8.24
C LEU A 246 -15.08 5.91 9.69
N GLY A 247 -16.04 5.88 10.60
CA GLY A 247 -15.89 5.44 11.99
C GLY A 247 -15.63 3.93 12.16
N LEU A 248 -15.89 3.13 11.11
CA LEU A 248 -15.40 1.74 11.03
C LEU A 248 -13.87 1.68 10.87
N PHE A 249 -13.24 2.76 10.39
CA PHE A 249 -11.81 2.82 10.05
C PHE A 249 -11.04 3.90 10.83
N ALA A 250 -11.73 4.76 11.58
CA ALA A 250 -11.13 5.78 12.45
C ALA A 250 -11.94 5.94 13.75
N PRO A 251 -11.32 6.04 14.93
CA PRO A 251 -12.06 6.28 16.16
C PRO A 251 -12.65 7.69 16.10
N SER A 252 -13.97 7.80 16.26
CA SER A 252 -14.58 9.08 16.56
C SER A 252 -14.09 9.53 17.95
N PRO A 253 -13.61 10.77 18.13
CA PRO A 253 -13.42 11.30 19.47
C PRO A 253 -14.77 11.28 20.20
N ALA A 254 -14.77 10.77 21.42
CA ALA A 254 -15.95 10.84 22.28
C ALA A 254 -16.35 12.31 22.42
N GLY A 255 -17.64 12.63 22.18
CA GLY A 255 -18.18 13.96 22.45
C GLY A 255 -17.93 14.35 23.91
N GLU A 256 -17.67 15.64 24.15
CA GLU A 256 -17.32 16.21 25.46
C GLU A 256 -18.39 16.00 26.56
N ASP A 257 -19.55 15.48 26.19
CA ASP A 257 -20.78 15.42 26.98
C ASP A 257 -21.24 13.99 27.36
N GLY A 258 -20.52 12.94 26.93
CA GLY A 258 -20.64 11.58 27.49
C GLY A 258 -22.03 10.92 27.44
N GLN A 259 -22.97 11.44 26.64
CA GLN A 259 -24.39 11.03 26.63
C GLN A 259 -24.98 10.72 25.25
N THR A 260 -24.19 10.67 24.18
CA THR A 260 -24.70 10.18 22.89
C THR A 260 -24.70 8.66 22.86
N GLU A 261 -25.83 8.05 22.48
CA GLU A 261 -25.87 6.62 22.10
C GLU A 261 -24.70 6.36 21.15
N PRO A 262 -23.90 5.32 21.39
CA PRO A 262 -22.66 5.20 20.68
C PRO A 262 -22.98 4.90 19.21
N ALA A 263 -22.34 5.64 18.31
CA ALA A 263 -22.57 5.69 16.87
C ALA A 263 -22.43 4.33 16.10
N TYR A 264 -22.33 3.20 16.81
CA TYR A 264 -22.19 1.85 16.28
C TYR A 264 -23.43 1.38 15.49
N LEU A 265 -24.65 1.73 15.91
CA LEU A 265 -25.87 1.22 15.27
C LEU A 265 -26.07 1.79 13.85
N ASN A 266 -25.65 3.03 13.58
CA ASN A 266 -25.75 3.64 12.25
C ASN A 266 -24.73 3.06 11.23
N GLY A 267 -23.64 2.46 11.70
CA GLY A 267 -22.63 1.84 10.83
C GLY A 267 -23.00 0.42 10.39
N MET A 268 -23.77 -0.31 11.19
CA MET A 268 -24.20 -1.68 10.87
C MET A 268 -25.14 -1.72 9.66
N ASP A 269 -26.02 -0.72 9.53
CA ASP A 269 -26.92 -0.56 8.38
C ASP A 269 -26.20 -0.02 7.13
N ALA A 270 -24.91 0.31 7.24
CA ALA A 270 -24.08 0.76 6.14
C ALA A 270 -23.31 -0.38 5.46
N VAL A 271 -23.30 -1.59 6.05
CA VAL A 271 -22.53 -2.74 5.55
C VAL A 271 -23.36 -4.03 5.54
N THR A 272 -22.99 -4.95 4.66
CA THR A 272 -23.54 -6.31 4.61
C THR A 272 -22.63 -7.29 5.36
N MET A 273 -23.16 -8.44 5.77
CA MET A 273 -22.36 -9.54 6.32
C MET A 273 -21.35 -10.06 5.29
N LYS A 274 -21.74 -10.08 4.02
CA LYS A 274 -20.83 -10.42 2.91
C LYS A 274 -19.61 -9.50 2.90
N PHE A 275 -19.81 -8.19 2.94
CA PHE A 275 -18.70 -7.22 2.98
C PHE A 275 -17.77 -7.43 4.18
N MET A 276 -18.33 -7.72 5.37
CA MET A 276 -17.54 -8.01 6.57
C MET A 276 -16.69 -9.28 6.41
N LEU A 277 -17.26 -10.34 5.84
CA LEU A 277 -16.54 -11.60 5.59
C LEU A 277 -15.45 -11.43 4.52
N GLN A 278 -15.75 -10.69 3.44
CA GLN A 278 -14.79 -10.38 2.38
C GLN A 278 -13.63 -9.50 2.89
N THR A 279 -13.91 -8.58 3.81
CA THR A 279 -12.87 -7.78 4.47
C THR A 279 -11.90 -8.65 5.27
N ASN A 280 -12.40 -9.58 6.08
CA ASN A 280 -11.53 -10.53 6.79
C ASN A 280 -10.76 -11.44 5.83
N SER A 281 -11.38 -11.84 4.73
CA SER A 281 -10.74 -12.66 3.69
C SER A 281 -9.61 -11.90 2.99
N LEU A 282 -9.82 -10.61 2.70
CA LEU A 282 -8.78 -9.72 2.17
C LEU A 282 -7.64 -9.53 3.17
N GLN A 283 -7.93 -9.41 4.47
CA GLN A 283 -6.89 -9.35 5.51
C GLN A 283 -6.01 -10.61 5.54
N ILE A 284 -6.61 -11.79 5.39
CA ILE A 284 -5.86 -13.05 5.30
C ILE A 284 -5.00 -13.09 4.03
N LEU A 285 -5.54 -12.65 2.90
CA LEU A 285 -4.78 -12.55 1.65
C LEU A 285 -3.61 -11.56 1.78
N ASP A 286 -3.86 -10.37 2.32
CA ASP A 286 -2.86 -9.33 2.54
C ASP A 286 -1.79 -9.82 3.53
N ALA A 287 -2.15 -10.57 4.58
CA ALA A 287 -1.18 -11.17 5.49
C ALA A 287 -0.32 -12.26 4.84
N LEU A 288 -0.90 -13.12 4.00
CA LEU A 288 -0.15 -14.12 3.22
C LEU A 288 0.83 -13.46 2.25
N CYS A 289 0.35 -12.45 1.53
CA CYS A 289 1.15 -11.68 0.59
C CYS A 289 2.08 -10.70 1.31
N ALA A 290 1.90 -10.38 2.58
CA ALA A 290 2.53 -9.24 3.26
C ALA A 290 2.37 -7.92 2.48
N GLN A 291 1.12 -7.60 2.12
CA GLN A 291 0.75 -6.28 1.64
C GLN A 291 0.84 -5.27 2.78
N GLN A 292 1.67 -4.25 2.61
CA GLN A 292 1.98 -3.25 3.64
C GLN A 292 1.26 -1.90 3.44
N ASP A 293 0.68 -1.67 2.27
CA ASP A 293 0.03 -0.41 1.91
C ASP A 293 -1.47 -0.56 1.65
N ARG A 294 -2.13 -1.51 2.34
CA ARG A 294 -3.59 -1.59 2.26
C ARG A 294 -4.21 -0.46 3.07
N HIS A 295 -4.73 0.53 2.36
CA HIS A 295 -5.58 1.60 2.90
C HIS A 295 -6.86 1.77 2.08
N LEU A 296 -7.78 2.63 2.53
CA LEU A 296 -9.10 2.77 1.89
C LEU A 296 -9.04 3.18 0.41
N GLY A 297 -8.05 4.01 0.03
CA GLY A 297 -7.79 4.40 -1.36
C GLY A 297 -7.26 3.28 -2.27
N ASN A 298 -6.75 2.17 -1.70
CA ASN A 298 -6.23 1.03 -2.45
C ASN A 298 -7.27 -0.10 -2.58
N ALA A 299 -8.56 0.26 -2.63
CA ALA A 299 -9.64 -0.65 -2.89
C ALA A 299 -10.83 0.08 -3.52
N PHE A 300 -11.62 -0.68 -4.28
CA PHE A 300 -12.93 -0.27 -4.77
C PHE A 300 -14.01 -0.99 -3.98
N TYR A 301 -15.13 -0.30 -3.80
CA TYR A 301 -16.24 -0.76 -2.96
C TYR A 301 -17.50 -0.85 -3.80
N GLN A 302 -18.25 -1.94 -3.63
CA GLN A 302 -19.56 -2.10 -4.25
C GLN A 302 -20.67 -1.84 -3.23
N THR A 303 -21.79 -1.33 -3.74
CA THR A 303 -23.01 -1.14 -2.96
C THR A 303 -24.13 -2.07 -3.44
N ASP A 304 -25.01 -2.47 -2.54
CA ASP A 304 -26.27 -3.13 -2.92
C ASP A 304 -27.37 -2.12 -3.28
N GLU A 305 -28.58 -2.63 -3.57
CA GLU A 305 -29.74 -1.81 -3.94
C GLU A 305 -30.16 -0.85 -2.81
N GLU A 306 -29.81 -1.15 -1.55
CA GLU A 306 -30.07 -0.32 -0.37
C GLU A 306 -28.94 0.67 -0.04
N GLY A 307 -27.91 0.75 -0.88
CA GLY A 307 -26.76 1.63 -0.67
C GLY A 307 -25.90 1.20 0.52
N ARG A 308 -25.83 -0.09 0.83
CA ARG A 308 -24.93 -0.67 1.84
C ARG A 308 -23.70 -1.22 1.14
N LEU A 309 -22.54 -1.15 1.79
CA LEU A 309 -21.33 -1.78 1.29
C LEU A 309 -21.54 -3.30 1.22
N SER A 310 -21.47 -3.83 0.01
CA SER A 310 -21.81 -5.20 -0.33
C SER A 310 -20.61 -6.03 -0.81
N GLY A 311 -19.53 -5.36 -1.19
CA GLY A 311 -18.27 -6.01 -1.49
C GLY A 311 -17.08 -5.06 -1.59
N ILE A 312 -15.91 -5.66 -1.74
CA ILE A 312 -14.62 -4.98 -1.82
C ILE A 312 -13.73 -5.65 -2.87
N GLN A 313 -12.98 -4.84 -3.61
CA GLN A 313 -11.94 -5.33 -4.51
C GLN A 313 -10.67 -4.49 -4.35
N ALA A 314 -9.61 -5.13 -3.88
CA ALA A 314 -8.29 -4.54 -3.68
C ALA A 314 -7.58 -4.21 -4.99
N ILE A 315 -6.89 -3.08 -5.01
CA ILE A 315 -5.95 -2.68 -6.07
C ILE A 315 -4.58 -2.36 -5.45
N ASP A 316 -3.61 -2.00 -6.28
CA ASP A 316 -2.28 -1.52 -5.88
C ASP A 316 -1.55 -2.43 -4.88
N ASN A 317 -1.13 -3.59 -5.38
CA ASN A 317 -0.43 -4.62 -4.62
C ASN A 317 1.09 -4.58 -4.84
N ASP A 318 1.63 -3.41 -5.14
CA ASP A 318 3.04 -3.20 -5.43
C ASP A 318 3.93 -3.29 -4.17
N ALA A 319 3.37 -2.98 -3.00
CA ALA A 319 3.98 -3.17 -1.68
C ALA A 319 3.76 -4.58 -1.06
N SER A 320 3.36 -5.58 -1.86
CA SER A 320 3.22 -6.98 -1.42
C SER A 320 4.53 -7.77 -1.54
N PHE A 321 4.62 -8.94 -0.93
CA PHE A 321 5.70 -9.93 -0.98
C PHE A 321 7.02 -9.50 -0.32
N GLY A 322 6.94 -8.71 0.74
CA GLY A 322 8.10 -8.43 1.60
C GLY A 322 8.73 -9.69 2.21
N LEU A 323 9.97 -9.54 2.69
CA LEU A 323 10.78 -10.60 3.30
C LEU A 323 10.40 -10.89 4.76
N ASN A 324 9.62 -10.00 5.40
CA ASN A 324 9.19 -10.23 6.77
C ASN A 324 8.16 -11.38 6.85
N THR A 325 8.43 -12.33 7.73
CA THR A 325 7.63 -13.55 7.90
C THR A 325 6.76 -13.54 9.14
N ASP A 326 6.87 -12.52 10.00
CA ASP A 326 6.06 -12.43 11.21
C ASP A 326 4.64 -11.94 10.87
N ILE A 327 3.68 -12.86 11.02
CA ILE A 327 2.24 -12.63 10.75
C ILE A 327 1.54 -11.85 11.88
N THR A 328 2.26 -11.52 12.96
CA THR A 328 1.77 -10.74 14.11
C THR A 328 2.12 -9.26 14.03
N ILE A 329 2.89 -8.84 13.03
CA ILE A 329 3.24 -7.42 12.80
C ILE A 329 2.18 -6.75 11.93
N SER A 330 1.58 -5.66 12.44
CA SER A 330 0.65 -4.82 11.67
C SER A 330 1.47 -3.83 10.85
N TYR A 331 1.40 -3.95 9.54
CA TYR A 331 2.02 -3.00 8.62
C TYR A 331 0.97 -1.96 8.26
N SER A 332 0.95 -0.86 9.00
CA SER A 332 0.33 0.37 8.51
C SER A 332 1.10 1.55 9.09
N GLY A 333 2.03 2.11 8.29
CA GLY A 333 2.73 3.34 8.64
C GLY A 333 1.79 4.54 8.84
N SER A 334 0.54 4.44 8.38
CA SER A 334 -0.50 5.48 8.43
C SER A 334 -1.53 5.33 9.56
N GLY A 335 -1.52 4.22 10.33
CA GLY A 335 -2.50 3.97 11.39
C GLY A 335 -3.95 3.74 10.91
N THR A 336 -4.16 3.62 9.59
CA THR A 336 -5.48 3.39 8.94
C THR A 336 -5.54 2.08 8.15
N GLY A 337 -4.50 1.24 8.24
CA GLY A 337 -4.42 -0.02 7.51
C GLY A 337 -5.11 -1.19 8.20
N PHE A 338 -5.34 -2.25 7.44
CA PHE A 338 -5.99 -3.46 7.92
C PHE A 338 -5.06 -4.22 8.90
N ARG A 339 -5.64 -4.85 9.92
CA ARG A 339 -4.90 -5.41 11.08
C ARG A 339 -4.15 -6.70 10.76
N THR A 340 -3.26 -7.08 11.68
CA THR A 340 -2.74 -8.45 11.76
C THR A 340 -3.85 -9.45 11.98
N ILE A 341 -3.78 -10.53 11.22
CA ILE A 341 -4.65 -11.70 11.39
C ILE A 341 -4.27 -12.55 12.61
N ALA A 342 -3.15 -12.23 13.28
CA ALA A 342 -2.63 -12.98 14.41
C ALA A 342 -2.14 -12.04 15.53
N THR A 343 -2.18 -12.53 16.77
CA THR A 343 -1.72 -11.79 17.95
C THR A 343 -0.97 -12.74 18.90
N ARG A 344 0.09 -12.24 19.53
CA ARG A 344 0.79 -12.93 20.63
C ARG A 344 0.05 -12.68 21.94
N TYR A 345 -0.15 -13.74 22.71
CA TYR A 345 -0.90 -13.67 23.96
C TYR A 345 -0.19 -12.82 25.03
N ASP A 346 1.15 -12.85 25.06
CA ASP A 346 2.00 -11.92 25.80
C ASP A 346 3.39 -11.83 25.13
N GLU A 347 4.21 -10.82 25.47
CA GLU A 347 5.55 -10.58 24.90
C GLU A 347 6.58 -11.70 25.19
N THR A 348 6.27 -12.58 26.14
CA THR A 348 7.10 -13.71 26.57
C THR A 348 6.57 -15.07 26.09
N SER A 349 5.38 -15.09 25.47
CA SER A 349 4.72 -16.31 25.00
C SER A 349 4.96 -16.51 23.51
N ASP A 350 5.42 -17.71 23.17
CA ASP A 350 5.48 -18.16 21.77
C ASP A 350 4.09 -18.50 21.21
N LYS A 351 3.03 -18.41 22.03
CA LYS A 351 1.67 -18.74 21.58
C LYS A 351 1.07 -17.59 20.77
N VAL A 352 0.87 -17.86 19.49
CA VAL A 352 0.15 -17.01 18.53
C VAL A 352 -1.27 -17.55 18.37
N SER A 353 -2.26 -16.66 18.33
CA SER A 353 -3.65 -17.02 18.01
C SER A 353 -4.21 -16.14 16.90
N LEU A 354 -5.22 -16.65 16.18
CA LEU A 354 -5.94 -15.87 15.18
C LEU A 354 -6.65 -14.68 15.85
N ASN A 355 -6.55 -13.51 15.25
CA ASN A 355 -7.18 -12.27 15.68
C ASN A 355 -8.40 -11.94 14.79
N LEU A 356 -9.10 -12.97 14.35
CA LEU A 356 -10.30 -12.88 13.50
C LEU A 356 -11.40 -13.76 14.11
N SER A 357 -12.53 -13.16 14.44
CA SER A 357 -13.71 -13.87 14.94
C SER A 357 -14.45 -14.66 13.86
N TYR A 358 -14.40 -14.18 12.61
CA TYR A 358 -15.14 -14.77 11.48
C TYR A 358 -14.19 -14.99 10.31
N VAL A 359 -14.20 -16.19 9.76
CA VAL A 359 -13.33 -16.59 8.66
C VAL A 359 -14.16 -17.26 7.57
N ASP A 360 -13.85 -16.96 6.31
CA ASP A 360 -14.44 -17.66 5.19
C ASP A 360 -13.97 -19.12 5.18
N TYR A 361 -14.92 -20.06 5.25
CA TYR A 361 -14.64 -21.49 5.33
C TYR A 361 -13.91 -22.01 4.10
N ASP A 362 -14.31 -21.57 2.91
CA ASP A 362 -13.76 -22.05 1.65
C ASP A 362 -12.34 -21.51 1.45
N LEU A 363 -12.09 -20.24 1.81
CA LEU A 363 -10.74 -19.68 1.86
C LEU A 363 -9.84 -20.43 2.84
N ALA A 364 -10.32 -20.70 4.06
CA ALA A 364 -9.52 -21.39 5.06
C ALA A 364 -9.13 -22.81 4.60
N GLN A 365 -10.07 -23.54 4.01
CA GLN A 365 -9.81 -24.84 3.41
C GLN A 365 -8.79 -24.75 2.27
N ALA A 366 -8.95 -23.79 1.36
CA ALA A 366 -8.03 -23.59 0.25
C ALA A 366 -6.60 -23.31 0.75
N ILE A 367 -6.45 -22.46 1.77
CA ILE A 367 -5.15 -22.18 2.40
C ILE A 367 -4.56 -23.46 2.99
N ILE A 368 -5.31 -24.19 3.83
CA ILE A 368 -4.85 -25.43 4.48
C ILE A 368 -4.36 -26.44 3.44
N GLN A 369 -5.10 -26.58 2.34
CA GLN A 369 -4.82 -27.56 1.28
C GLN A 369 -3.73 -27.13 0.29
N LEU A 370 -3.42 -25.84 0.17
CA LEU A 370 -2.47 -25.32 -0.82
C LEU A 370 -1.06 -25.89 -0.62
N SER A 371 -0.54 -26.70 -1.54
CA SER A 371 0.80 -27.28 -1.36
C SER A 371 1.91 -26.22 -1.54
N PRO A 372 3.01 -26.28 -0.77
CA PRO A 372 4.16 -25.38 -0.96
C PRO A 372 4.76 -25.44 -2.36
N SER A 373 4.75 -26.62 -2.99
CA SER A 373 5.26 -26.81 -4.35
C SER A 373 4.40 -26.14 -5.42
N VAL A 374 3.07 -26.17 -5.27
CA VAL A 374 2.14 -25.46 -6.16
C VAL A 374 2.31 -23.95 -5.99
N ALA A 375 2.33 -23.46 -4.75
CA ALA A 375 2.56 -22.04 -4.48
C ALA A 375 3.88 -21.52 -5.09
N ARG A 376 5.00 -22.24 -4.86
CA ARG A 376 6.31 -21.88 -5.42
C ARG A 376 6.28 -21.85 -6.95
N PHE A 377 5.71 -22.88 -7.58
CA PHE A 377 5.64 -22.95 -9.04
C PHE A 377 4.78 -21.82 -9.64
N SER A 378 3.70 -21.44 -8.96
CA SER A 378 2.81 -20.37 -9.39
C SER A 378 3.46 -19.00 -9.30
N LEU A 379 4.29 -18.75 -8.28
CA LEU A 379 4.98 -17.47 -8.06
C LEU A 379 6.30 -17.33 -8.84
N MET A 380 6.87 -18.43 -9.33
CA MET A 380 8.10 -18.42 -10.13
C MET A 380 7.94 -17.54 -11.38
N GLY A 381 8.95 -16.68 -11.64
CA GLY A 381 8.91 -15.72 -12.74
C GLY A 381 8.25 -14.38 -12.40
N LEU A 382 7.54 -14.30 -11.27
CA LEU A 382 6.85 -13.08 -10.83
C LEU A 382 7.64 -12.38 -9.72
N ILE A 383 8.13 -13.13 -8.74
CA ILE A 383 8.88 -12.62 -7.59
C ILE A 383 10.18 -13.43 -7.40
N GLU A 384 11.12 -12.88 -6.62
CA GLU A 384 12.40 -13.51 -6.30
C GLU A 384 12.25 -14.71 -5.38
N GLU A 385 13.20 -15.64 -5.43
CA GLU A 385 13.15 -16.87 -4.65
C GLU A 385 13.05 -16.62 -3.13
N ARG A 386 13.76 -15.62 -2.61
CA ARG A 386 13.68 -15.25 -1.19
C ARG A 386 12.29 -14.73 -0.78
N GLU A 387 11.58 -14.06 -1.67
CA GLU A 387 10.20 -13.60 -1.45
C GLU A 387 9.24 -14.78 -1.45
N VAL A 388 9.48 -15.77 -2.33
CA VAL A 388 8.74 -17.03 -2.32
C VAL A 388 8.96 -17.78 -1.01
N GLU A 389 10.20 -17.88 -0.51
CA GLU A 389 10.47 -18.51 0.79
C GLU A 389 9.78 -17.77 1.94
N ALA A 390 9.79 -16.42 1.93
CA ALA A 390 9.08 -15.62 2.92
C ALA A 390 7.55 -15.87 2.86
N PHE A 391 6.97 -15.91 1.66
CA PHE A 391 5.58 -16.27 1.45
C PHE A 391 5.26 -17.68 1.98
N LEU A 392 6.10 -18.68 1.71
CA LEU A 392 5.91 -20.05 2.18
C LEU A 392 6.00 -20.16 3.70
N ASN A 393 6.86 -19.38 4.34
CA ASN A 393 6.93 -19.30 5.80
C ASN A 393 5.65 -18.69 6.40
N ARG A 394 5.10 -17.63 5.79
CA ARG A 394 3.80 -17.07 6.20
C ARG A 394 2.67 -18.07 5.97
N LEU A 395 2.65 -18.72 4.81
CA LEU A 395 1.68 -19.77 4.48
C LEU A 395 1.69 -20.87 5.53
N SER A 396 2.86 -21.36 5.94
CA SER A 396 2.98 -22.39 6.97
C SER A 396 2.38 -21.96 8.31
N GLN A 397 2.68 -20.75 8.78
CA GLN A 397 2.16 -20.23 10.04
C GLN A 397 0.63 -20.03 9.99
N ILE A 398 0.13 -19.45 8.91
CA ILE A 398 -1.31 -19.19 8.74
C ILE A 398 -2.08 -20.50 8.61
N LYS A 399 -1.53 -21.51 7.91
CA LYS A 399 -2.10 -22.86 7.85
C LYS A 399 -2.25 -23.49 9.23
N GLU A 400 -1.25 -23.36 10.08
CA GLU A 400 -1.28 -23.92 11.43
C GLU A 400 -2.40 -23.28 12.26
N LEU A 401 -2.47 -21.94 12.28
CA LEU A 401 -3.52 -21.21 12.98
C LEU A 401 -4.92 -21.55 12.48
N LEU A 402 -5.12 -21.60 11.16
CA LEU A 402 -6.42 -21.93 10.57
C LEU A 402 -6.81 -23.39 10.83
N SER A 403 -5.85 -24.31 10.81
CA SER A 403 -6.12 -25.73 11.09
C SER A 403 -6.54 -25.94 12.55
N GLU A 404 -5.87 -25.29 13.50
CA GLU A 404 -6.24 -25.33 14.92
C GLU A 404 -7.63 -24.73 15.13
N ALA A 405 -7.85 -23.52 14.61
CA ALA A 405 -9.13 -22.81 14.74
C ALA A 405 -10.28 -23.63 14.14
N LEU A 406 -10.09 -24.20 12.95
CA LEU A 406 -11.10 -25.01 12.27
C LEU A 406 -11.38 -26.31 13.02
N GLY A 407 -10.35 -27.00 13.52
CA GLY A 407 -10.52 -28.22 14.32
C GLY A 407 -11.32 -27.96 15.60
N ASN A 408 -11.07 -26.82 16.27
CA ASN A 408 -11.82 -26.40 17.44
C ASN A 408 -13.29 -26.08 17.09
N PHE A 409 -13.52 -25.35 16.00
CA PHE A 409 -14.86 -25.03 15.50
C PHE A 409 -15.67 -26.29 15.17
N GLU A 410 -15.09 -27.23 14.42
CA GLU A 410 -15.76 -28.48 14.03
C GLU A 410 -16.05 -29.38 15.24
N SER A 411 -15.12 -29.43 16.20
CA SER A 411 -15.29 -30.19 17.44
C SER A 411 -16.45 -29.66 18.29
N LYS A 412 -16.51 -28.33 18.48
CA LYS A 412 -17.60 -27.67 19.21
C LYS A 412 -18.95 -27.82 18.52
N LYS A 413 -18.97 -27.63 17.20
CA LYS A 413 -20.17 -27.84 16.37
C LYS A 413 -20.68 -29.28 16.46
N ALA A 414 -19.80 -30.27 16.48
CA ALA A 414 -20.17 -31.67 16.65
C ALA A 414 -20.69 -32.00 18.06
N ALA A 415 -20.24 -31.26 19.08
CA ALA A 415 -20.70 -31.39 20.46
C ALA A 415 -21.96 -30.58 20.78
N ASP A 416 -22.52 -29.85 19.80
CA ASP A 416 -23.63 -28.89 19.98
C ASP A 416 -23.32 -27.82 21.04
N GLU A 417 -22.04 -27.43 21.14
CA GLU A 417 -21.59 -26.36 22.02
C GLU A 417 -21.84 -24.99 21.39
N GLU A 418 -22.28 -24.03 22.21
CA GLU A 418 -22.45 -22.65 21.77
C GLU A 418 -21.09 -22.02 21.45
N LEU A 419 -20.93 -21.55 20.20
CA LEU A 419 -19.76 -20.81 19.74
C LEU A 419 -19.85 -19.35 20.21
N ASP A 420 -18.79 -18.86 20.85
CA ASP A 420 -18.77 -17.54 21.45
C ASP A 420 -17.48 -16.78 21.08
N PRO A 421 -17.52 -15.92 20.04
CA PRO A 421 -16.37 -15.13 19.61
C PRO A 421 -15.76 -14.27 20.71
N SER A 422 -16.56 -13.85 21.70
CA SER A 422 -16.05 -13.06 22.84
C SER A 422 -15.10 -13.86 23.75
N LYS A 423 -15.09 -15.20 23.62
CA LYS A 423 -14.17 -16.12 24.30
C LYS A 423 -13.00 -16.56 23.41
N GLY A 424 -12.87 -15.97 22.22
CA GLY A 424 -11.82 -16.33 21.25
C GLY A 424 -12.21 -17.47 20.30
N ASP A 425 -13.48 -17.85 20.22
CA ASP A 425 -13.93 -18.83 19.23
C ASP A 425 -13.92 -18.22 17.83
N VAL A 426 -13.33 -18.94 16.89
CA VAL A 426 -13.36 -18.57 15.47
C VAL A 426 -14.56 -19.26 14.81
N ILE A 427 -15.43 -18.47 14.19
CA ILE A 427 -16.60 -18.97 13.46
C ILE A 427 -16.25 -19.02 11.97
N PHE A 428 -16.39 -20.19 11.37
CA PHE A 428 -16.21 -20.37 9.94
C PHE A 428 -17.56 -20.31 9.22
N LEU A 429 -17.64 -19.48 8.19
CA LEU A 429 -18.86 -19.20 7.44
C LEU A 429 -18.62 -19.39 5.95
N LYS A 430 -19.64 -19.86 5.23
CA LYS A 430 -19.66 -19.76 3.77
C LYS A 430 -20.45 -18.54 3.35
N GLU A 431 -19.99 -17.84 2.31
CA GLU A 431 -20.74 -16.69 1.77
C GLU A 431 -22.18 -17.08 1.39
N SER A 432 -22.38 -18.29 0.85
CA SER A 432 -23.71 -18.83 0.50
C SER A 432 -24.63 -19.14 1.68
N GLU A 433 -24.09 -19.17 2.91
CA GLU A 433 -24.84 -19.42 4.15
C GLU A 433 -25.19 -18.12 4.90
N LEU A 434 -24.75 -16.97 4.40
CA LEU A 434 -25.03 -15.68 5.02
C LEU A 434 -26.51 -15.31 4.83
N ASP A 435 -27.18 -15.02 5.95
CA ASP A 435 -28.56 -14.54 5.98
C ASP A 435 -28.60 -13.13 6.57
N GLU A 436 -28.75 -12.12 5.71
CA GLU A 436 -28.84 -10.71 6.12
C GLU A 436 -30.03 -10.41 7.05
N SER A 437 -31.03 -11.31 7.12
CA SER A 437 -32.14 -11.17 8.06
C SER A 437 -31.78 -11.59 9.50
N ASN A 438 -30.66 -12.30 9.68
CA ASN A 438 -30.13 -12.67 11.00
C ASN A 438 -29.42 -11.49 11.66
N LEU A 439 -30.21 -10.54 12.16
CA LEU A 439 -29.73 -9.30 12.74
C LEU A 439 -28.78 -9.52 13.93
N ALA A 440 -29.00 -10.58 14.73
CA ALA A 440 -28.14 -10.91 15.86
C ALA A 440 -26.73 -11.33 15.42
N MET A 441 -26.63 -12.13 14.36
CA MET A 441 -25.34 -12.52 13.80
C MET A 441 -24.64 -11.33 13.14
N LYS A 442 -25.39 -10.51 12.40
CA LYS A 442 -24.88 -9.28 11.79
C LYS A 442 -24.32 -8.32 12.85
N GLU A 443 -25.03 -8.12 13.96
CA GLU A 443 -24.58 -7.27 15.07
C GLU A 443 -23.29 -7.81 15.70
N LYS A 444 -23.19 -9.12 15.94
CA LYS A 444 -21.97 -9.75 16.47
C LYS A 444 -20.79 -9.57 15.50
N MET A 445 -20.98 -9.84 14.21
CA MET A 445 -19.95 -9.63 13.18
C MET A 445 -19.50 -8.18 13.13
N PHE A 446 -20.45 -7.24 13.16
CA PHE A 446 -20.17 -5.82 13.10
C PHE A 446 -19.40 -5.33 14.33
N ARG A 447 -19.80 -5.76 15.53
CA ARG A 447 -19.07 -5.46 16.77
C ARG A 447 -17.64 -5.96 16.72
N ASP A 448 -17.45 -7.21 16.32
CA ASP A 448 -16.11 -7.82 16.30
C ASP A 448 -15.24 -7.17 15.23
N MET A 449 -15.79 -6.88 14.05
CA MET A 449 -15.10 -6.08 13.03
C MET A 449 -14.71 -4.72 13.62
N THR A 450 -15.62 -4.00 14.29
CA THR A 450 -15.34 -2.66 14.82
C THR A 450 -14.35 -2.68 15.99
N ILE A 451 -14.41 -3.66 16.89
CA ILE A 451 -13.41 -3.87 17.95
C ILE A 451 -12.04 -4.20 17.32
N SER A 452 -12.06 -5.06 16.30
CA SER A 452 -10.93 -5.33 15.42
C SER A 452 -10.51 -4.14 14.54
N HIS A 453 -11.14 -2.97 14.61
CA HIS A 453 -10.63 -1.72 14.02
C HIS A 453 -10.28 -0.64 15.07
N LEU A 454 -11.03 -0.50 16.18
CA LEU A 454 -10.83 0.53 17.23
C LEU A 454 -9.66 0.35 18.22
N THR A 455 -9.38 -0.87 18.71
CA THR A 455 -8.30 -1.14 19.69
C THR A 455 -6.91 -0.62 19.25
N ALA A 456 -6.61 -0.66 17.94
CA ALA A 456 -5.36 -0.17 17.37
C ALA A 456 -5.26 1.36 17.39
N SER A 457 -6.29 2.08 16.97
CA SER A 457 -6.27 3.55 16.98
C SER A 457 -6.24 4.10 18.40
N PHE A 458 -6.79 3.40 19.40
CA PHE A 458 -6.68 3.77 20.81
C PHE A 458 -5.26 3.52 21.37
N TYR A 459 -4.61 2.41 21.04
CA TYR A 459 -3.24 2.13 21.52
C TYR A 459 -2.18 2.99 20.83
N ILE A 460 -2.29 3.21 19.51
CA ILE A 460 -1.37 4.07 18.75
C ILE A 460 -1.56 5.54 19.13
N ASN A 461 -2.80 6.03 19.29
CA ASN A 461 -2.99 7.39 19.81
C ASN A 461 -2.56 7.53 21.27
N LYS A 462 -2.78 6.53 22.13
CA LYS A 462 -2.41 6.66 23.54
C LYS A 462 -0.90 6.59 23.74
N ILE A 463 -0.20 5.68 23.07
CA ILE A 463 1.27 5.57 23.13
C ILE A 463 1.92 6.71 22.35
N GLY A 464 1.44 7.02 21.15
CA GLY A 464 1.94 8.13 20.34
C GLY A 464 1.75 9.49 21.02
N ASN A 465 0.57 9.77 21.58
CA ASN A 465 0.35 11.01 22.34
C ASN A 465 1.10 11.01 23.68
N GLN A 466 1.25 9.88 24.39
CA GLN A 466 2.07 9.83 25.60
C GLN A 466 3.56 10.02 25.30
N PHE A 467 4.06 9.48 24.19
CA PHE A 467 5.45 9.64 23.75
C PHE A 467 5.70 11.06 23.23
N ILE A 468 4.82 11.62 22.40
CA ILE A 468 4.93 13.00 21.93
C ILE A 468 4.79 13.99 23.09
N ASN A 469 3.88 13.75 24.04
CA ASN A 469 3.72 14.63 25.21
C ASN A 469 4.89 14.49 26.19
N SER A 470 5.47 13.29 26.37
CA SER A 470 6.67 13.13 27.20
C SER A 470 7.90 13.75 26.55
N GLN A 471 8.09 13.58 25.23
CA GLN A 471 9.16 14.24 24.46
C GLN A 471 8.99 15.76 24.44
N LYS A 472 7.77 16.29 24.23
CA LYS A 472 7.50 17.73 24.34
C LYS A 472 7.73 18.25 25.75
N SER A 473 7.36 17.49 26.78
CA SER A 473 7.59 17.87 28.18
C SER A 473 9.09 17.89 28.52
N ILE A 474 9.85 16.89 28.07
CA ILE A 474 11.30 16.80 28.26
C ILE A 474 12.00 17.90 27.46
N PHE A 475 11.66 18.07 26.19
CA PHE A 475 12.19 19.14 25.33
C PHE A 475 11.88 20.52 25.92
N ASN A 476 10.65 20.78 26.36
CA ASN A 476 10.31 22.06 26.99
C ASN A 476 11.04 22.25 28.32
N ALA A 477 11.22 21.21 29.14
CA ALA A 477 11.98 21.32 30.39
C ALA A 477 13.47 21.57 30.15
N VAL A 478 14.08 20.86 29.20
CA VAL A 478 15.47 21.03 28.78
C VAL A 478 15.68 22.41 28.17
N MET A 479 14.81 22.84 27.25
CA MET A 479 14.88 24.17 26.65
C MET A 479 14.61 25.29 27.66
N THR A 480 13.75 25.08 28.66
CA THR A 480 13.52 26.08 29.72
C THR A 480 14.74 26.22 30.62
N ASN A 481 15.39 25.11 30.99
CA ASN A 481 16.58 25.12 31.84
C ASN A 481 17.81 25.68 31.11
N ILE A 482 18.08 25.22 29.88
CA ILE A 482 19.18 25.74 29.06
C ILE A 482 19.00 27.24 28.78
N ASN A 483 17.78 27.69 28.49
CA ASN A 483 17.51 29.12 28.30
C ASN A 483 17.64 29.92 29.60
N GLN A 484 17.34 29.34 30.76
CA GLN A 484 17.46 30.06 32.02
C GLN A 484 18.93 30.28 32.40
N ASP A 485 19.77 29.26 32.23
CA ASP A 485 21.21 29.33 32.53
C ASP A 485 21.94 30.30 31.57
N LEU A 486 21.69 30.16 30.26
CA LEU A 486 22.26 31.05 29.23
C LEU A 486 21.79 32.51 29.44
N TRP A 487 20.54 32.69 29.87
CA TRP A 487 19.97 34.02 30.11
C TRP A 487 20.50 34.66 31.39
N ASP A 488 20.77 33.88 32.43
CA ASP A 488 21.39 34.37 33.66
C ASP A 488 22.87 34.74 33.44
N GLU A 489 23.57 34.04 32.54
CA GLU A 489 24.91 34.40 32.06
C GLU A 489 24.92 35.72 31.26
N ILE A 490 23.93 35.92 30.36
CA ILE A 490 23.74 37.18 29.62
C ILE A 490 23.42 38.34 30.58
N LYS A 491 22.54 38.13 31.58
CA LYS A 491 22.24 39.16 32.59
C LYS A 491 23.47 39.58 33.38
N SER A 492 24.26 38.60 33.83
CA SER A 492 25.50 38.82 34.57
C SER A 492 26.51 39.62 33.73
N SER A 493 26.62 39.28 32.45
CA SER A 493 27.61 39.86 31.54
C SER A 493 27.22 41.26 31.03
N TYR A 494 25.92 41.59 30.94
CA TYR A 494 25.43 42.82 30.30
C TYR A 494 24.57 43.73 31.17
N GLY A 495 24.30 43.38 32.44
CA GLY A 495 23.63 44.26 33.41
C GLY A 495 22.16 44.59 33.09
N ILE A 496 21.43 43.66 32.47
CA ILE A 496 20.06 43.88 31.97
C ILE A 496 19.02 43.57 33.08
N ASP A 497 18.18 44.55 33.44
CA ASP A 497 17.01 44.35 34.32
C ASP A 497 15.85 43.68 33.55
N SER A 498 15.37 42.55 34.09
CA SER A 498 14.54 41.57 33.37
C SER A 498 13.07 41.54 33.79
N SER A 499 12.64 42.49 34.61
CA SER A 499 11.25 42.59 35.07
C SER A 499 10.23 42.82 33.95
N ASN A 500 10.65 43.21 32.74
CA ASN A 500 9.76 43.60 31.63
C ASN A 500 9.77 42.68 30.39
N PHE A 501 10.50 41.56 30.37
CA PHE A 501 10.60 40.72 29.17
C PHE A 501 9.91 39.35 29.29
N SER A 502 8.94 39.11 28.41
CA SER A 502 8.29 37.80 28.23
C SER A 502 9.23 36.77 27.62
N LEU A 503 8.94 35.47 27.82
CA LEU A 503 9.75 34.35 27.31
C LEU A 503 10.05 34.46 25.80
N LYS A 504 9.07 34.90 25.02
CA LYS A 504 9.20 35.13 23.57
C LYS A 504 10.22 36.21 23.22
N HIS A 505 10.37 37.25 24.05
CA HIS A 505 11.37 38.30 23.83
C HIS A 505 12.79 37.85 24.19
N ARG A 506 12.93 36.98 25.21
CA ARG A 506 14.23 36.42 25.61
C ARG A 506 14.82 35.55 24.50
N LEU A 507 13.99 34.69 23.88
CA LEU A 507 14.39 33.83 22.77
C LEU A 507 14.86 34.62 21.53
N LYS A 508 14.21 35.75 21.22
CA LYS A 508 14.54 36.59 20.06
C LYS A 508 15.81 37.44 20.26
N TYR A 509 16.28 37.60 21.50
CA TYR A 509 17.49 38.35 21.83
C TYR A 509 18.72 37.43 21.98
N ALA A 510 18.49 36.14 22.23
CA ALA A 510 19.54 35.12 22.30
C ALA A 510 19.92 34.54 20.92
N GLN A 511 18.99 34.53 19.96
CA GLN A 511 19.27 34.38 18.52
C GLN A 511 19.91 35.65 17.97
#